data_AF-A0A1M6L6C0-F1
#
_entry.id   AF-A0A1M6L6C0-F1
#
_cell.length_a   1.000
_cell.length_b   1.000
_cell.length_c   1.000
_cell.angle_alpha   90.00
_cell.angle_beta   90.00
_cell.angle_gamma   90.00
#
_symmetry.space_group_name_H-M   'P 1'
#
loop_
_entity.id
_entity.type
_entity.pdbx_description
1 polymer ?
#
loop_
_entity_poly.entity_id
_entity_poly.type
_entity_poly.pdbx_seq_one_letter_code
_entity_poly.pdbx_strand_id
1 'polypeptide(L)' 'MFSYEFSVVEWIWTEGSIRVNLPGGEERMLSGTYGEVVAVLSELGSQGWDVASCASEGNWLLWTLRRHP' A
#
# COMPACT_ATOMS: atom_id res chain seq x y z
N MET A 1 -0.37 -15.92 20.50
CA MET A 1 -0.73 -14.50 20.24
C MET A 1 -0.42 -14.27 18.76
N PHE A 2 -1.43 -13.96 17.94
CA PHE A 2 -1.20 -13.65 16.53
C PHE A 2 -0.64 -12.22 16.44
N SER A 3 0.64 -12.08 16.16
CA SER A 3 1.25 -10.80 15.82
C SER A 3 0.95 -10.51 14.35
N TYR A 4 0.52 -9.29 14.04
CA TYR A 4 0.41 -8.82 12.66
C TYR A 4 1.50 -7.79 12.40
N GLU A 5 2.06 -7.82 11.20
CA GLU A 5 2.79 -6.69 10.65
C GLU A 5 1.83 -5.82 9.84
N PHE A 6 2.11 -4.52 9.78
CA PHE A 6 1.28 -3.55 9.06
C PHE A 6 2.10 -2.76 8.05
N SER A 7 1.49 -2.47 6.91
CA SER A 7 2.02 -1.61 5.86
C SER A 7 0.93 -0.64 5.41
N VAL A 8 1.33 0.49 4.84
CA VAL A 8 0.43 1.47 4.24
C VAL A 8 0.85 1.71 2.80
N VAL A 9 -0.11 1.68 1.88
CA VAL A 9 0.05 2.14 0.50
C VAL A 9 -0.84 3.35 0.30
N GLU A 10 -0.29 4.43 -0.23
CA GLU A 10 -1.00 5.65 -0.56
C GLU A 10 -0.88 5.91 -2.07
N TRP A 11 -1.94 6.42 -2.69
CA TRP A 11 -1.91 6.85 -4.08
C TRP A 11 -2.63 8.20 -4.24
N ILE A 12 -1.90 9.20 -4.72
CA ILE A 12 -2.44 10.52 -5.12
C ILE A 12 -2.49 10.54 -6.65
N TRP A 13 -3.66 10.27 -7.24
CA TRP A 13 -3.75 10.01 -8.68
C TRP A 13 -3.55 11.27 -9.55
N THR A 14 -3.82 12.46 -9.02
CA THR A 14 -3.57 13.71 -9.75
C THR A 14 -2.09 14.06 -9.85
N GLU A 15 -1.30 13.62 -8.87
CA GLU A 15 0.15 13.80 -8.84
C GLU A 15 0.88 12.60 -9.46
N GLY A 16 0.14 11.52 -9.73
CA GLY A 16 0.71 10.27 -10.23
C GLY A 16 1.75 9.72 -9.26
N SER A 17 1.48 9.75 -7.95
CA SER A 17 2.45 9.41 -6.90
C SER A 17 1.91 8.31 -6.00
N ILE A 18 2.69 7.25 -5.82
CA ILE A 18 2.42 6.15 -4.90
C ILE A 18 3.49 6.16 -3.80
N ARG A 19 3.06 6.03 -2.56
CA ARG A 19 3.94 5.83 -1.40
C ARG A 19 3.63 4.49 -0.76
N VAL A 20 4.67 3.74 -0.42
CA VAL A 20 4.55 2.48 0.31
C VAL A 20 5.39 2.57 1.57
N ASN A 21 4.77 2.43 2.73
CA ASN A 21 5.43 2.36 4.03
C ASN A 21 5.37 0.92 4.54
N LEU A 22 6.54 0.29 4.71
CA LEU A 22 6.69 -1.08 5.19
C LEU A 22 7.13 -1.11 6.67
N PRO A 23 6.96 -2.25 7.36
CA PRO A 23 7.53 -2.45 8.68
C PRO A 23 9.03 -2.14 8.72
N GLY A 24 9.51 -1.64 9.86
CA GLY A 24 10.93 -1.29 10.02
C GLY A 24 11.33 0.07 9.43
N GLY A 25 10.37 0.86 8.94
CA GLY A 25 10.62 2.23 8.47
C GLY A 25 11.11 2.32 7.03
N GLU A 26 10.99 1.24 6.25
CA GLU A 26 11.27 1.27 4.81
C GLU A 26 10.14 2.01 4.09
N GLU A 27 10.49 3.08 3.37
CA GLU A 27 9.57 3.85 2.52
C GLU A 27 9.98 3.70 1.05
N ARG A 28 9.00 3.47 0.17
CA ARG A 28 9.18 3.46 -1.28
C ARG A 28 8.30 4.54 -1.90
N MET A 29 8.90 5.39 -2.73
CA MET A 29 8.21 6.39 -3.52
C MET A 29 8.25 5.97 -4.99
N LEU A 30 7.09 5.91 -5.63
CA LEU A 30 6.92 5.43 -7.00
C LEU A 30 6.05 6.42 -7.77
N SER A 31 6.27 6.54 -9.08
CA SER A 31 5.27 7.12 -9.98
C SER A 31 4.10 6.15 -10.13
N GLY A 32 2.90 6.68 -10.36
CA GLY A 32 1.67 5.92 -10.19
C GLY A 32 0.51 6.35 -11.05
N THR A 33 0.33 5.66 -12.16
CA THR A 33 -0.92 5.47 -12.87
C THR A 33 -1.74 4.36 -12.20
N TYR A 34 -2.98 4.17 -12.67
CA TYR A 34 -3.81 3.05 -12.23
C TYR A 34 -3.12 1.68 -12.37
N GLY A 35 -2.37 1.46 -13.46
CA GLY A 35 -1.68 0.18 -13.68
C GLY A 35 -0.56 -0.07 -12.66
N GLU A 36 0.17 0.98 -12.29
CA GLU A 36 1.28 0.90 -11.33
C GLU A 36 0.78 0.62 -9.91
N VAL A 37 -0.32 1.25 -9.47
CA VAL A 37 -0.89 0.94 -8.14
C VAL A 37 -1.42 -0.49 -8.07
N VAL A 38 -2.03 -0.99 -9.15
CA VAL A 38 -2.47 -2.40 -9.22
C VAL A 38 -1.26 -3.35 -9.16
N ALA A 39 -0.16 -3.02 -9.84
CA ALA A 39 1.07 -3.80 -9.79
C ALA A 39 1.66 -3.84 -8.38
N VAL A 40 1.74 -2.69 -7.69
CA VAL A 40 2.23 -2.59 -6.31
C VAL A 40 1.38 -3.44 -5.34
N LEU A 41 0.06 -3.30 -5.39
CA LEU A 41 -0.83 -4.09 -4.53
C LEU A 41 -0.75 -5.59 -4.83
N SER A 42 -0.60 -5.97 -6.10
CA SER A 42 -0.43 -7.37 -6.51
C SER A 42 0.90 -7.95 -6.02
N GLU A 43 1.99 -7.19 -6.11
CA GLU A 43 3.30 -7.58 -5.60
C GLU A 43 3.25 -7.79 -4.09
N LEU A 44 2.66 -6.86 -3.33
CA LEU A 44 2.47 -7.00 -1.88
C LEU A 44 1.59 -8.21 -1.55
N GLY A 45 0.51 -8.44 -2.30
CA GLY A 45 -0.32 -9.64 -2.18
C GLY A 45 0.47 -10.94 -2.34
N SER A 46 1.41 -10.98 -3.29
CA SER A 46 2.30 -12.15 -3.47
C SER A 46 3.27 -12.37 -2.31
N GLN A 47 3.54 -11.33 -1.51
CA GLN A 47 4.36 -11.37 -0.30
C GLN A 47 3.52 -11.65 0.97
N GLY A 48 2.24 -12.01 0.81
CA GLY A 48 1.34 -12.36 1.91
C GLY A 48 0.64 -11.18 2.57
N TRP A 49 0.71 -9.97 1.97
CA TRP A 49 -0.04 -8.81 2.46
C TRP A 49 -1.49 -8.84 2.00
N ASP A 50 -2.41 -8.78 2.95
CA ASP A 50 -3.84 -8.62 2.70
C ASP A 50 -4.27 -7.18 2.99
N VAL A 51 -5.17 -6.64 2.15
CA VAL A 51 -5.81 -5.34 2.42
C VAL A 51 -6.72 -5.47 3.64
N ALA A 52 -6.35 -4.80 4.73
CA ALA A 52 -7.15 -4.72 5.94
C ALA A 52 -8.25 -3.65 5.84
N SER A 53 -7.96 -2.53 5.18
CA SER A 53 -8.91 -1.45 4.93
C SER A 53 -8.47 -0.58 3.76
N CYS A 54 -9.45 0.02 3.08
CA CYS A 54 -9.23 1.10 2.11
C CYS A 54 -10.02 2.32 2.56
N ALA A 55 -9.36 3.47 2.62
CA ALA A 55 -9.98 4.78 2.82
C ALA A 55 -9.70 5.66 1.60
N SER A 56 -10.58 6.62 1.35
CA SER A 56 -10.45 7.56 0.24
C SER A 56 -10.91 8.95 0.64
N GLU A 57 -10.18 9.97 0.23
CA GLU A 57 -10.59 11.37 0.36
C GLU A 57 -10.10 12.16 -0.86
N GLY A 58 -11.04 12.78 -1.59
CA GLY A 58 -10.72 13.59 -2.76
C GLY A 58 -9.95 12.80 -3.83
N ASN A 59 -8.69 13.17 -4.06
CA ASN A 59 -7.76 12.60 -5.03
C ASN A 59 -6.79 11.55 -4.46
N TRP A 60 -7.04 11.09 -3.23
CA TRP A 60 -6.15 10.22 -2.47
C TRP A 60 -6.85 8.93 -2.03
N LEU A 61 -6.15 7.82 -2.19
CA LEU A 61 -6.50 6.50 -1.68
C LEU A 61 -5.43 6.05 -0.69
N LEU A 62 -5.85 5.47 0.42
CA LEU A 62 -4.99 4.83 1.41
C LEU A 62 -5.44 3.41 1.67
N TRP A 63 -4.54 2.46 1.48
CA TRP A 63 -4.71 1.06 1.86
C TRP A 63 -3.85 0.76 3.07
N THR A 64 -4.49 0.23 4.12
CA THR A 64 -3.78 -0.43 5.21
C THR A 64 -3.71 -1.91 4.86
N LEU A 65 -2.50 -2.46 4.88
CA LEU A 65 -2.25 -3.87 4.66
C LEU A 65 -1.80 -4.53 5.95
N ARG A 66 -2.12 -5.82 6.10
CA ARG A 66 -1.66 -6.67 7.20
C ARG A 66 -1.11 -7.98 6.66
N ARG A 67 -0.14 -8.55 7.35
CA ARG A 67 0.26 -9.94 7.13
C ARG A 67 0.61 -10.62 8.44
N HIS A 68 0.51 -11.94 8.43
CA HIS A 68 1.15 -12.76 9.46
C HIS A 68 2.65 -12.88 9.15
N PRO A 69 3.53 -12.83 10.17
CA PRO A 69 4.95 -13.10 9.99
C PRO A 69 5.23 -14.55 9.62
#